data_AF-A0A2D7JEX5-F1
#
_entry.id   AF-A0A2D7JEX5-F1
#
_cell.length_a   1.000
_cell.length_b   1.000
_cell.length_c   1.000
_cell.angle_alpha   90.00
_cell.angle_beta   90.00
_cell.angle_gamma   90.00
#
_symmetry.space_group_name_H-M   'P 1'
#
loop_
_entity.id
_entity.type
_entity.pdbx_description
1 polymer ?
#
loop_
_entity_poly.entity_id
_entity_poly.type
_entity_poly.pdbx_seq_one_letter_code
_entity_poly.pdbx_strand_id
1 'polypeptide(L)'
;MSYFVGGNKKFDDPGFALGNKPDPVTEQRSPWAKAWTENAVIRLDGNTATSMGWMYSEDEDGNVSKVDKTWTWRKDADGNLRIAVHHSSKPYE
;
A
#
# COMPACT_ATOMS: atom_id res chain seq x y z
N MET A 1 -4.04 -17.47 -0.18
CA MET A 1 -4.10 -16.01 -0.37
C MET A 1 -2.79 -15.38 0.06
N SER A 2 -1.99 -15.02 -0.91
CA SER A 2 -0.68 -14.40 -0.77
C SER A 2 -0.83 -12.89 -0.87
N TYR A 3 0.08 -12.16 -0.23
CA TYR A 3 -0.13 -10.73 -0.04
C TYR A 3 0.27 -9.92 -1.29
N PHE A 4 1.50 -10.08 -1.79
CA PHE A 4 2.05 -9.36 -2.94
C PHE A 4 2.40 -10.28 -4.12
N VAL A 5 1.80 -11.46 -4.18
CA VAL A 5 2.05 -12.47 -5.22
C VAL A 5 0.68 -12.93 -5.71
N GLY A 6 0.56 -13.21 -7.01
CA GLY A 6 -0.70 -13.62 -7.62
C GLY A 6 -0.56 -13.77 -9.14
N GLY A 7 -1.63 -14.18 -9.81
CA GLY A 7 -1.67 -14.30 -11.28
C GLY A 7 -0.89 -15.48 -11.87
N ASN A 8 -0.46 -16.43 -11.03
CA ASN A 8 0.20 -17.64 -11.51
C ASN A 8 -0.83 -18.73 -11.85
N LYS A 9 -0.93 -19.14 -13.11
CA LYS A 9 -1.88 -20.15 -13.59
C LYS A 9 -1.81 -21.52 -12.88
N LYS A 10 -0.72 -21.82 -12.16
CA LYS A 10 -0.58 -23.07 -11.38
C LYS A 10 -1.23 -22.99 -9.99
N PHE A 11 -1.57 -21.80 -9.51
CA PHE A 11 -2.08 -21.57 -8.16
C PHE A 11 -3.31 -20.65 -8.21
N ASP A 12 -4.38 -21.06 -7.54
CA ASP A 12 -5.63 -20.30 -7.48
C ASP A 12 -5.55 -19.22 -6.40
N ASP A 13 -4.70 -18.22 -6.66
CA ASP A 13 -4.44 -17.12 -5.74
C ASP A 13 -4.33 -15.79 -6.51
N PRO A 14 -5.36 -14.93 -6.44
CA PRO A 14 -5.35 -13.65 -7.14
C PRO A 14 -4.44 -12.60 -6.48
N GLY A 15 -3.90 -12.87 -5.28
CA GLY A 15 -3.02 -11.97 -4.57
C GLY A 15 -3.76 -10.80 -3.91
N PHE A 16 -3.76 -10.75 -2.58
CA PHE A 16 -4.59 -9.82 -1.82
C PHE A 16 -4.34 -8.33 -2.12
N ALA A 17 -3.07 -7.93 -2.24
CA ALA A 17 -2.65 -6.53 -2.36
C ALA A 17 -2.24 -6.10 -3.78
N LEU A 18 -2.54 -6.91 -4.81
CA LEU A 18 -2.16 -6.62 -6.21
C LEU A 18 -3.13 -5.69 -6.94
N GLY A 19 -4.26 -5.37 -6.32
CA GLY A 19 -5.29 -4.51 -6.89
C GLY A 19 -6.44 -4.34 -5.91
N ASN A 20 -7.51 -3.73 -6.37
CA ASN A 20 -8.69 -3.51 -5.54
C ASN A 20 -9.46 -4.82 -5.25
N LYS A 21 -10.70 -4.72 -4.77
CA LYS A 21 -11.57 -5.87 -4.48
C LYS A 21 -11.63 -6.79 -5.72
N PRO A 22 -11.41 -8.10 -5.57
CA PRO A 22 -11.46 -9.02 -6.71
C PRO A 22 -12.89 -9.08 -7.26
N ASP A 23 -12.98 -9.21 -8.58
CA ASP A 23 -14.25 -9.44 -9.26
C ASP A 23 -14.90 -10.75 -8.73
N PRO A 24 -16.19 -10.75 -8.39
CA PRO A 24 -16.84 -11.88 -7.72
C PRO A 24 -17.01 -13.13 -8.62
N VAL A 25 -16.74 -13.01 -9.92
CA VAL A 25 -16.90 -14.10 -10.89
C VAL A 25 -15.55 -14.60 -11.40
N THR A 26 -14.66 -13.67 -11.75
CA THR A 26 -13.37 -13.97 -12.38
C THR A 26 -12.22 -14.01 -11.38
N GLU A 27 -12.44 -13.54 -10.15
CA GLU A 27 -11.44 -13.35 -9.07
C GLU A 27 -10.27 -12.42 -9.43
N GLN A 28 -10.25 -11.88 -10.65
CA GLN A 28 -9.23 -10.95 -11.11
C GLN A 28 -9.36 -9.64 -10.35
N ARG A 29 -8.22 -8.98 -10.16
CA ARG A 29 -8.15 -7.66 -9.54
C ARG A 29 -7.71 -6.66 -10.59
N SER A 30 -8.38 -5.52 -10.59
CA SER A 30 -7.94 -4.35 -11.34
C SER A 30 -6.59 -3.86 -10.79
N PRO A 31 -5.52 -3.78 -11.60
CA PRO A 31 -4.21 -3.35 -11.14
C PRO A 31 -4.25 -1.93 -10.58
N TRP A 32 -3.38 -1.64 -9.61
CA TRP A 32 -3.21 -0.28 -9.11
C TRP A 32 -2.62 0.64 -10.18
N ALA A 33 -3.26 1.78 -10.43
CA ALA A 33 -2.83 2.77 -11.41
C ALA A 33 -2.22 4.03 -10.77
N LYS A 34 -2.76 4.47 -9.62
CA LYS A 34 -2.29 5.68 -8.92
C LYS A 34 -2.29 5.49 -7.42
N ALA A 35 -1.40 6.22 -6.73
CA ALA A 35 -1.41 6.32 -5.29
C ALA A 35 -1.00 7.73 -4.84
N TRP A 36 -1.64 8.23 -3.77
CA TRP A 36 -1.32 9.52 -3.17
C TRP A 36 -1.55 9.47 -1.65
N THR A 37 -1.00 10.45 -0.93
CA THR A 37 -1.06 10.50 0.53
C THR A 37 -1.51 11.88 1.02
N GLU A 38 -2.35 11.89 2.05
CA GLU A 38 -2.70 13.05 2.84
C GLU A 38 -2.11 12.86 4.24
N ASN A 39 -0.92 13.42 4.47
CA ASN A 39 -0.24 13.29 5.76
C ASN A 39 -0.95 14.14 6.81
N ALA A 40 -1.35 13.51 7.92
CA ALA A 40 -1.80 14.20 9.11
C ALA A 40 -0.61 14.69 9.96
N VAL A 41 0.49 13.95 9.94
CA VAL A 41 1.72 14.32 10.65
C VAL A 41 2.96 13.78 9.94
N ILE A 42 4.04 14.55 10.03
CA ILE A 42 5.40 14.11 9.74
C ILE A 42 6.24 14.40 10.97
N ARG A 43 6.84 13.36 11.54
CA ARG A 43 7.72 13.45 12.71
C ARG A 43 9.14 13.12 12.28
N LEU A 44 10.08 13.98 12.65
CA LEU A 44 11.51 13.81 12.40
C LEU A 44 12.22 13.52 13.72
N ASP A 45 12.94 12.41 13.81
CA ASP A 45 13.72 12.00 14.97
C ASP A 45 15.12 11.59 14.51
N GLY A 46 16.05 12.54 14.51
CA GLY A 46 17.42 12.34 14.05
C GLY A 46 17.48 11.86 12.60
N ASN A 47 18.04 10.66 12.38
CA ASN A 47 18.13 10.04 11.05
C ASN A 47 16.89 9.24 10.65
N THR A 48 15.78 9.38 11.38
CA THR A 48 14.50 8.74 11.04
C THR A 48 13.42 9.78 10.80
N ALA A 49 12.50 9.44 9.90
CA ALA A 49 11.30 10.21 9.64
C ALA A 49 10.11 9.24 9.68
N THR A 50 9.01 9.64 10.31
CA THR A 50 7.75 8.88 10.29
C THR A 50 6.65 9.77 9.74
N SER A 51 5.93 9.33 8.72
CA SER A 51 4.71 9.99 8.25
C SER A 51 3.50 9.10 8.54
N MET A 52 2.42 9.75 8.96
CA MET A 52 1.15 9.10 9.24
C MET A 52 0.01 9.92 8.63
N GLY A 53 -1.03 9.22 8.17
CA GLY A 53 -2.20 9.83 7.55
C GLY A 53 -2.88 8.88 6.58
N TRP A 54 -3.70 9.43 5.68
CA TRP A 54 -4.39 8.63 4.69
C TRP A 54 -3.48 8.35 3.49
N MET A 55 -3.46 7.09 3.05
CA MET A 55 -2.97 6.73 1.72
C MET A 55 -4.14 6.23 0.89
N TYR A 56 -4.25 6.77 -0.31
CA TYR A 56 -5.24 6.38 -1.29
C TYR A 56 -4.58 5.61 -2.42
N SER A 57 -5.31 4.69 -3.01
CA SER A 57 -4.90 3.95 -4.20
C SER A 57 -6.09 3.82 -5.14
N GLU A 58 -5.87 4.12 -6.41
CA GLU A 58 -6.86 4.04 -7.49
C GLU A 58 -6.42 2.94 -8.44
N ASP A 59 -7.33 2.06 -8.83
CA ASP A 59 -7.09 1.02 -9.83
C ASP A 59 -7.34 1.52 -11.27
N GLU A 60 -7.03 0.68 -12.27
CA GLU A 60 -7.22 1.02 -13.69
C GLU A 60 -8.69 1.22 -14.08
N ASP A 61 -9.63 0.69 -13.29
CA ASP A 61 -11.07 0.88 -13.46
C ASP A 61 -11.60 2.15 -12.75
N GLY A 62 -10.73 2.90 -12.07
CA GLY A 62 -11.05 4.15 -11.39
C GLY A 62 -11.63 3.99 -9.98
N ASN A 63 -11.61 2.77 -9.40
CA ASN A 63 -12.06 2.56 -8.03
C ASN A 63 -10.98 3.00 -7.04
N VAL A 64 -11.38 3.85 -6.08
CA VAL A 64 -10.48 4.37 -5.05
C VAL A 64 -10.66 3.61 -3.74
N SER A 65 -9.55 3.15 -3.16
CA SER A 65 -9.48 2.63 -1.79
C SER A 65 -8.60 3.53 -0.92
N LYS A 66 -8.83 3.50 0.39
CA LYS A 66 -8.00 4.24 1.36
C LYS A 66 -7.64 3.39 2.57
N VAL A 67 -6.47 3.67 3.14
CA VAL A 67 -5.96 3.04 4.37
C VAL A 67 -5.35 4.10 5.28
N ASP A 68 -5.46 3.90 6.59
CA ASP A 68 -4.62 4.61 7.55
C ASP A 68 -3.21 4.03 7.42
N LYS A 69 -2.26 4.90 7.12
CA LYS A 69 -0.93 4.55 6.65
C LYS A 69 0.12 5.13 7.57
N THR A 70 1.03 4.27 8.02
CA THR A 70 2.28 4.67 8.68
C THR A 70 3.47 4.22 7.84
N TRP A 71 4.35 5.16 7.55
CA TRP A 71 5.66 4.90 6.96
C TRP A 71 6.74 5.40 7.90
N THR A 72 7.79 4.60 8.11
CA THR A 72 9.02 5.06 8.74
C THR A 72 10.16 4.88 7.76
N TRP A 73 10.95 5.95 7.60
CA TRP A 73 12.19 5.95 6.85
C TRP A 73 13.39 6.10 7.76
N ARG A 74 14.51 5.53 7.34
CA ARG A 74 15.84 5.78 7.89
C ARG A 74 16.73 6.34 6.80
N LYS A 75 17.48 7.40 7.11
CA LYS A 75 18.53 7.92 6.25
C LYS A 75 19.79 7.07 6.42
N ASP A 76 20.30 6.50 5.33
CA ASP A 76 21.55 5.75 5.33
C ASP A 76 22.78 6.69 5.30
N ALA A 77 23.98 6.11 5.39
CA ALA A 77 25.24 6.86 5.46
C ALA A 77 25.51 7.68 4.18
N ASP A 78 24.96 7.26 3.04
CA ASP A 78 25.06 7.94 1.75
C ASP A 78 23.97 9.01 1.59
N GLY A 79 23.10 9.19 2.60
CA GLY A 79 22.04 10.18 2.61
C GLY A 79 20.73 9.73 1.97
N ASN A 80 20.60 8.46 1.55
CA ASN A 80 19.38 7.94 0.93
C ASN A 80 18.33 7.58 1.98
N LEU A 81 17.06 7.81 1.67
CA LEU A 81 15.95 7.34 2.51
C LEU A 81 15.60 5.88 2.19
N ARG A 82 15.56 5.04 3.22
CA ARG A 82 15.15 3.64 3.15
C ARG A 82 13.91 3.42 3.98
N ILE A 83 12.93 2.69 3.46
CA ILE A 83 11.74 2.31 4.23
C ILE A 83 12.19 1.29 5.28
N ALA A 84 11.95 1.61 6.55
CA ALA A 84 12.21 0.73 7.68
C ALA A 84 10.93 0.02 8.15
N VAL A 85 9.79 0.73 8.10
CA VAL A 85 8.47 0.19 8.44
C VAL A 85 7.45 0.67 7.43
N HIS A 86 6.53 -0.22 7.08
CA HIS A 86 5.27 0.14 6.45
C HIS A 86 4.13 -0.57 7.20
N HIS A 87 3.11 0.18 7.58
CA HIS A 87 1.90 -0.37 8.18
C HIS A 87 0.69 0.26 7.51
N SER A 88 -0.28 -0.57 7.14
CA SER A 88 -1.56 -0.13 6.58
C SER A 88 -2.67 -0.79 7.35
N SER A 89 -3.71 -0.04 7.70
CA SER A 89 -4.96 -0.60 8.21
C SER A 89 -6.15 -0.01 7.47
N LYS A 90 -7.18 -0.83 7.23
CA LYS A 90 -8.46 -0.31 6.75
C LYS A 90 -9.25 0.25 7.94
N PRO A 91 -9.97 1.37 7.77
CA PRO A 91 -10.96 1.80 8.75
C PRO A 91 -11.95 0.67 9.06
N TYR A 92 -12.42 0.60 10.30
CA TYR A 92 -13.47 -0.32 10.70
C TYR A 92 -14.81 0.06 10.02
N GLU A 93 -15.61 -0.94 9.67
CA GLU A 93 -16.98 -0.81 9.14
C GLU A 93 -17.99 -1.38 10.13
#